data_AF-A0A7S0THD0-F1
#
_entry.id   AF-A0A7S0THD0-F1
#
_cell.length_a   1.000
_cell.length_b   1.000
_cell.length_c   1.000
_cell.angle_alpha   90.00
_cell.angle_beta   90.00
_cell.angle_gamma   90.00
#
_symmetry.space_group_name_H-M   'P 1'
#
loop_
_entity.id
_entity.type
_entity.pdbx_description
1 polymer ?
#
loop_
_entity_poly.entity_id
_entity_poly.type
_entity_poly.pdbx_seq_one_letter_code
_entity_poly.pdbx_strand_id
1 'polypeptide(L)'
;GKVGGGKEPCLDNLGHGSVVLNERNKLVAVLGSGAFGTVYASLQPEGRCAAVKVQRAGEKYAQVTLDEIELLRRVAAAREDAAKHGDMKGGDCVVELLETFSLPGAKKQMCLSFEMLGPSLLDLIIDFGYSGIPVQTVKRLALHALKGLDFLHSQCGIIHTDVKPENVLLSLPEAGLQAMPSTGIPAWWAKNSLHNKQGARKLRPGWTWSLETAQLGAKLVDLGNSCLELHHYSEKIQTIEYRSPEVVIGSGYGTP
;
A
#
# COMPACT_ATOMS: atom_id res chain seq x y z
N GLY A 1 43.67 12.90 -20.58
CA GLY A 1 42.33 13.07 -20.01
C GLY A 1 41.88 11.74 -19.43
N LYS A 2 41.59 11.68 -18.13
CA LYS A 2 40.94 10.52 -17.50
C LYS A 2 39.44 10.78 -17.48
N VAL A 3 38.67 9.97 -18.20
CA VAL A 3 37.20 9.95 -18.12
C VAL A 3 36.84 9.28 -16.80
N GLY A 4 36.35 10.07 -15.85
CA GLY A 4 35.87 9.58 -14.57
C GLY A 4 34.54 8.86 -14.76
N GLY A 5 34.48 7.58 -14.41
CA GLY A 5 33.23 6.82 -14.31
C GLY A 5 32.37 7.41 -13.21
N GLY A 6 31.36 8.19 -13.59
CA GLY A 6 30.30 8.62 -12.70
C GLY A 6 29.46 7.40 -12.30
N LYS A 7 29.37 7.12 -11.00
CA LYS A 7 28.36 6.21 -10.48
C LYS A 7 26.99 6.83 -10.77
N GLU A 8 26.19 6.18 -11.60
CA GLU A 8 24.78 6.51 -11.78
C GLU A 8 24.04 6.37 -10.43
N PRO A 9 23.12 7.29 -10.10
CA PRO A 9 22.45 7.28 -8.80
C PRO A 9 21.48 6.10 -8.72
N CYS A 10 21.74 5.18 -7.80
CA CYS A 10 20.72 4.26 -7.31
C CYS A 10 19.70 5.11 -6.51
N LEU A 11 18.44 5.12 -6.92
CA LEU A 11 17.36 5.92 -6.31
C LEU A 11 16.98 5.46 -4.89
N ASP A 12 17.70 4.48 -4.34
CA ASP A 12 17.53 3.97 -2.98
C ASP A 12 17.70 5.05 -1.90
N ASN A 13 18.30 6.20 -2.24
CA ASN A 13 18.45 7.37 -1.37
C ASN A 13 18.17 8.68 -2.12
N LEU A 14 16.91 8.98 -2.38
CA LEU A 14 16.50 10.31 -2.86
C LEU A 14 16.62 11.34 -1.72
N GLY A 15 17.64 12.18 -1.79
CA GLY A 15 17.70 13.43 -1.02
C GLY A 15 16.58 14.39 -1.42
N HIS A 16 16.34 15.43 -0.61
CA HIS A 16 15.20 16.37 -0.64
C HIS A 16 14.89 17.16 -1.94
N GLY A 17 15.38 16.76 -3.12
CA GLY A 17 14.99 17.34 -4.42
C GLY A 17 13.76 16.65 -5.02
N SER A 18 12.84 17.41 -5.62
CA SER A 18 11.68 16.84 -6.30
C SER A 18 12.09 16.14 -7.60
N VAL A 19 11.99 14.82 -7.64
CA VAL A 19 12.28 14.00 -8.83
C VAL A 19 11.00 13.73 -9.60
N VAL A 20 11.00 13.89 -10.93
CA VAL A 20 9.88 13.52 -11.79
C VAL A 20 10.17 12.18 -12.45
N LEU A 21 9.29 11.20 -12.24
CA LEU A 21 9.37 9.88 -12.85
C LEU A 21 8.35 9.75 -13.98
N ASN A 22 8.71 9.03 -15.05
CA ASN A 22 7.84 8.79 -16.21
C ASN A 22 7.21 10.09 -16.77
N GLU A 23 7.97 11.19 -16.76
CA GLU A 23 7.59 12.54 -17.24
C GLU A 23 6.37 13.19 -16.55
N ARG A 24 5.67 12.47 -15.66
CA ARG A 24 4.40 12.90 -15.06
C ARG A 24 4.38 12.83 -13.54
N ASN A 25 5.09 11.87 -12.94
CA ASN A 25 4.98 11.58 -11.51
C ASN A 25 6.03 12.37 -10.73
N LYS A 26 5.70 13.60 -10.29
CA LYS A 26 6.58 14.38 -9.40
C LYS A 26 6.54 13.78 -8.00
N LEU A 27 7.65 13.21 -7.54
CA LEU A 27 7.80 12.69 -6.19
C LEU A 27 7.89 13.83 -5.18
N VAL A 28 7.08 13.74 -4.13
CA VAL A 28 6.91 14.82 -3.14
C VAL A 28 7.41 14.40 -1.76
N ALA A 29 7.08 13.20 -1.29
CA ALA A 29 7.57 12.64 -0.02
C ALA A 29 7.70 11.13 -0.06
N VAL A 30 8.51 10.61 0.86
CA VAL A 30 8.53 9.19 1.22
C VAL A 30 7.35 8.89 2.16
N LEU A 31 6.49 7.94 1.77
CA LEU A 31 5.38 7.45 2.60
C LEU A 31 5.80 6.24 3.44
N GLY A 32 6.67 5.39 2.89
CA GLY A 32 7.16 4.19 3.57
C GLY A 32 8.37 3.59 2.86
N SER A 33 9.14 2.77 3.56
CA SER A 33 10.27 2.04 2.98
C SER A 33 10.39 0.67 3.64
N GLY A 34 10.69 -0.36 2.85
CA GLY A 34 10.74 -1.74 3.30
C GLY A 34 11.73 -2.60 2.53
N ALA A 35 11.58 -3.92 2.69
CA ALA A 35 12.46 -4.91 2.08
C ALA A 35 12.38 -4.90 0.53
N PHE A 36 11.21 -4.59 -0.03
CA PHE A 36 10.93 -4.70 -1.47
C PHE A 36 11.06 -3.37 -2.23
N GLY A 37 11.03 -2.24 -1.54
CA GLY A 37 11.15 -0.93 -2.18
C GLY A 37 10.82 0.22 -1.25
N THR A 38 10.68 1.40 -1.85
CA THR A 38 10.28 2.64 -1.17
C THR A 38 9.05 3.21 -1.86
N VAL A 39 8.06 3.60 -1.07
CA VAL A 39 6.81 4.18 -1.53
C VAL A 39 6.86 5.69 -1.37
N TYR A 40 6.53 6.41 -2.43
CA TYR A 40 6.53 7.87 -2.49
C TYR A 40 5.15 8.41 -2.79
N ALA A 41 4.79 9.54 -2.18
CA ALA A 41 3.67 10.34 -2.67
C ALA A 41 4.09 11.05 -3.96
N SER A 42 3.22 11.03 -4.94
CA SER A 42 3.41 11.69 -6.22
C SER A 42 2.26 12.61 -6.57
N LEU A 43 2.58 13.73 -7.21
CA LEU A 43 1.64 14.67 -7.82
C LEU A 43 1.81 14.64 -9.34
N GLN A 44 0.71 14.41 -10.05
CA GLN A 44 0.65 14.43 -11.51
C GLN A 44 0.28 15.83 -12.04
N PRO A 45 0.56 16.15 -13.32
CA PRO A 45 0.33 17.49 -13.88
C PRO A 45 -1.14 17.93 -13.81
N GLU A 46 -2.07 16.98 -13.89
CA GLU A 46 -3.52 17.24 -13.80
C GLU A 46 -4.01 17.46 -12.35
N GLY A 47 -3.09 17.54 -11.38
CA GLY A 47 -3.41 17.71 -9.96
C GLY A 47 -3.80 16.42 -9.24
N ARG A 48 -3.70 15.26 -9.90
CA ARG A 48 -4.00 13.96 -9.29
C ARG A 48 -2.86 13.48 -8.40
N CYS A 49 -3.18 12.94 -7.23
CA CYS A 49 -2.21 12.31 -6.35
C CYS A 49 -2.17 10.79 -6.53
N ALA A 50 -0.97 10.21 -6.41
CA ALA A 50 -0.74 8.77 -6.48
C ALA A 50 0.34 8.32 -5.50
N ALA A 51 0.31 7.05 -5.11
CA ALA A 51 1.38 6.41 -4.34
C ALA A 51 2.27 5.60 -5.30
N VAL A 52 3.54 5.98 -5.45
CA VAL A 52 4.49 5.30 -6.35
C VAL A 52 5.44 4.44 -5.54
N LYS A 53 5.29 3.12 -5.63
CA LYS A 53 6.23 2.12 -5.09
C LYS A 53 7.36 1.93 -6.09
N VAL A 54 8.54 2.40 -5.73
CA VAL A 54 9.78 2.17 -6.48
C VAL A 54 10.42 0.89 -5.94
N GLN A 55 10.43 -0.16 -6.76
CA GLN A 55 10.96 -1.47 -6.36
C GLN A 55 12.48 -1.44 -6.26
N ARG A 56 13.08 -2.30 -5.44
CA ARG A 56 14.54 -2.42 -5.38
C ARG A 56 15.11 -2.95 -6.69
N ALA A 57 16.23 -2.38 -7.13
CA ALA A 57 16.93 -2.84 -8.32
C ALA A 57 17.67 -4.18 -8.07
N GLY A 58 17.74 -5.02 -9.09
CA GLY A 58 18.56 -6.25 -9.10
C GLY A 58 17.77 -7.52 -9.40
N GLU A 59 18.45 -8.51 -9.97
CA GLU A 59 17.85 -9.76 -10.48
C GLU A 59 17.09 -10.54 -9.39
N LYS A 60 17.62 -10.57 -8.15
CA LYS A 60 16.96 -11.22 -7.01
C LYS A 60 15.58 -10.67 -6.67
N TYR A 61 15.27 -9.43 -7.06
CA TYR A 61 13.98 -8.78 -6.80
C TYR A 61 13.09 -8.76 -8.05
N ALA A 62 13.64 -9.06 -9.22
CA ALA A 62 12.93 -8.97 -10.49
C ALA A 62 11.75 -9.96 -10.51
N GLN A 63 11.97 -11.22 -10.14
CA GLN A 63 10.89 -12.22 -10.15
C GLN A 63 9.78 -11.85 -9.16
N VAL A 64 10.12 -11.55 -7.90
CA VAL A 64 9.13 -11.12 -6.88
C VAL A 64 8.33 -9.91 -7.36
N THR A 65 8.97 -8.97 -8.05
CA THR A 65 8.29 -7.80 -8.62
C THR A 65 7.33 -8.18 -9.75
N LEU A 66 7.72 -9.12 -10.61
CA LEU A 66 6.86 -9.60 -11.70
C LEU A 66 5.66 -10.38 -11.15
N ASP A 67 5.87 -11.21 -10.14
CA ASP A 67 4.81 -11.96 -9.45
C ASP A 67 3.81 -10.98 -8.81
N GLU A 68 4.29 -9.95 -8.10
CA GLU A 68 3.42 -8.90 -7.52
C GLU A 68 2.60 -8.17 -8.60
N ILE A 69 3.22 -7.82 -9.74
CA ILE A 69 2.53 -7.18 -10.86
C ILE A 69 1.46 -8.11 -11.46
N GLU A 70 1.74 -9.41 -11.58
CA GLU A 70 0.79 -10.39 -12.08
C GLU A 70 -0.45 -10.49 -11.19
N LEU A 71 -0.26 -10.61 -9.88
CA LEU A 71 -1.34 -10.64 -8.90
C LEU A 71 -2.18 -9.36 -8.95
N LEU A 72 -1.54 -8.19 -9.02
CA LEU A 72 -2.24 -6.90 -9.11
C LEU A 72 -3.03 -6.74 -10.41
N ARG A 73 -2.50 -7.21 -11.54
CA ARG A 73 -3.24 -7.21 -12.82
C ARG A 73 -4.43 -8.15 -12.78
N ARG A 74 -4.32 -9.28 -12.09
CA ARG A 74 -5.43 -10.21 -11.88
C ARG A 74 -6.54 -9.58 -11.04
N VAL A 75 -6.20 -8.85 -9.99
CA VAL A 75 -7.15 -8.03 -9.20
C VAL A 75 -7.87 -7.02 -10.10
N ALA A 76 -7.13 -6.29 -10.94
CA ALA A 76 -7.73 -5.31 -11.86
C ALA A 76 -8.69 -5.97 -12.87
N ALA A 77 -8.31 -7.10 -13.46
CA ALA A 77 -9.15 -7.85 -14.40
C ALA A 77 -10.43 -8.38 -13.73
N ALA A 78 -10.32 -8.95 -12.52
CA ALA A 78 -11.47 -9.40 -11.76
C ALA A 78 -12.41 -8.24 -11.42
N ARG A 79 -11.87 -7.06 -11.11
CA ARG A 79 -12.65 -5.84 -10.84
C ARG A 79 -13.43 -5.38 -12.08
N GLU A 80 -12.79 -5.39 -13.25
CA GLU A 80 -13.47 -5.06 -14.51
C GLU A 80 -14.59 -6.03 -14.85
N ASP A 81 -14.39 -7.33 -14.61
CA ASP A 81 -15.41 -8.35 -14.81
C ASP A 81 -16.59 -8.20 -13.84
N ALA A 82 -16.29 -8.00 -12.56
CA ALA A 82 -17.28 -7.73 -11.53
C ALA A 82 -18.12 -6.49 -11.84
N ALA A 83 -17.50 -5.43 -12.40
CA ALA A 83 -18.20 -4.21 -12.82
C ALA A 83 -19.24 -4.49 -13.91
N LYS A 84 -18.90 -5.32 -14.90
CA LYS A 84 -19.79 -5.66 -16.02
C LYS A 84 -21.00 -6.47 -15.57
N HIS A 85 -20.83 -7.30 -14.55
CA HIS A 85 -21.86 -8.18 -14.02
C HIS A 85 -22.58 -7.62 -12.78
N GLY A 86 -22.20 -6.44 -12.30
CA GLY A 86 -22.80 -5.81 -11.12
C GLY A 86 -22.43 -6.46 -9.79
N ASP A 87 -21.35 -7.24 -9.73
CA ASP A 87 -20.91 -8.01 -8.55
C ASP A 87 -19.60 -7.48 -7.94
N MET A 88 -19.49 -6.15 -7.83
CA MET A 88 -18.34 -5.44 -7.26
C MET A 88 -18.17 -5.64 -5.73
N LYS A 89 -18.63 -6.77 -5.17
CA LYS A 89 -18.61 -7.01 -3.72
C LYS A 89 -17.16 -7.12 -3.23
N GLY A 90 -16.65 -6.02 -2.70
CA GLY A 90 -15.32 -5.96 -2.07
C GLY A 90 -14.15 -5.68 -2.99
N GLY A 91 -14.37 -5.58 -4.31
CA GLY A 91 -13.32 -5.18 -5.25
C GLY A 91 -12.75 -3.79 -4.96
N ASP A 92 -13.57 -2.88 -4.43
CA ASP A 92 -13.19 -1.55 -3.96
C ASP A 92 -12.43 -1.55 -2.62
N CYS A 93 -12.41 -2.67 -1.91
CA CYS A 93 -11.71 -2.89 -0.65
C CYS A 93 -10.29 -3.49 -0.84
N VAL A 94 -9.78 -3.49 -2.06
CA VAL A 94 -8.39 -3.86 -2.42
C VAL A 94 -7.74 -2.68 -3.15
N VAL A 95 -6.47 -2.41 -2.92
CA VAL A 95 -5.74 -1.31 -3.57
C VAL A 95 -5.78 -1.40 -5.09
N GLU A 96 -5.98 -0.26 -5.75
CA GLU A 96 -5.92 -0.14 -7.20
C GLU A 96 -4.52 0.14 -7.71
N LEU A 97 -4.04 -0.72 -8.62
CA LEU A 97 -2.88 -0.44 -9.46
C LEU A 97 -3.29 0.45 -10.64
N LEU A 98 -2.78 1.67 -10.70
CA LEU A 98 -3.06 2.65 -11.75
C LEU A 98 -2.17 2.45 -12.98
N GLU A 99 -0.88 2.20 -12.76
CA GLU A 99 0.09 1.95 -13.84
C GLU A 99 1.34 1.22 -13.34
N THR A 100 2.06 0.61 -14.27
CA THR A 100 3.42 0.11 -14.07
C THR A 100 4.35 0.76 -15.08
N PHE A 101 5.53 1.20 -14.66
CA PHE A 101 6.55 1.74 -15.57
C PHE A 101 7.95 1.35 -15.13
N SER A 102 8.93 1.44 -16.02
CA SER A 102 10.33 1.19 -15.71
C SER A 102 11.10 2.51 -15.70
N LEU A 103 12.04 2.64 -14.76
CA LEU A 103 12.95 3.77 -14.76
C LEU A 103 14.10 3.55 -15.75
N PRO A 104 14.57 4.60 -16.43
CA PRO A 104 15.75 4.52 -17.28
C PRO A 104 17.00 4.25 -16.44
N GLY A 105 17.91 3.41 -16.94
CA GLY A 105 19.18 3.09 -16.28
C GLY A 105 19.68 1.68 -16.56
N ALA A 106 20.91 1.38 -16.14
CA ALA A 106 21.60 0.11 -16.40
C ALA A 106 20.91 -1.13 -15.79
N LYS A 107 20.08 -0.95 -14.74
CA LYS A 107 19.25 -2.01 -14.16
C LYS A 107 17.79 -1.60 -14.28
N LYS A 108 16.99 -2.45 -14.93
CA LYS A 108 15.54 -2.25 -15.05
C LYS A 108 14.93 -2.22 -13.65
N GLN A 109 14.55 -1.04 -13.20
CA GLN A 109 13.90 -0.81 -11.92
C GLN A 109 12.42 -0.51 -12.19
N MET A 110 11.54 -1.37 -11.68
CA MET A 110 10.10 -1.23 -11.88
C MET A 110 9.49 -0.30 -10.83
N CYS A 111 8.50 0.47 -11.27
CA CYS A 111 7.67 1.30 -10.43
C CYS A 111 6.21 0.89 -10.61
N LEU A 112 5.49 0.82 -9.51
CA LEU A 112 4.06 0.56 -9.46
C LEU A 112 3.39 1.81 -8.88
N SER A 113 2.44 2.38 -9.61
CA SER A 113 1.68 3.54 -9.19
C SER A 113 0.29 3.09 -8.74
N PHE A 114 -0.12 3.49 -7.55
CA PHE A 114 -1.38 3.11 -6.94
C PHE A 114 -2.23 4.34 -6.65
N GLU A 115 -3.53 4.10 -6.44
CA GLU A 115 -4.39 5.10 -5.82
C GLU A 115 -3.79 5.60 -4.50
N MET A 116 -4.00 6.87 -4.20
CA MET A 116 -3.56 7.42 -2.92
C MET A 116 -4.53 6.96 -1.82
N LEU A 117 -4.00 6.28 -0.80
CA LEU A 117 -4.75 5.84 0.40
C LEU A 117 -4.22 6.54 1.63
N GLY A 118 -4.99 6.56 2.71
CA GLY A 118 -4.60 7.11 3.99
C GLY A 118 -3.59 6.24 4.76
N PRO A 119 -3.35 6.57 6.04
CA PRO A 119 -2.51 5.82 6.96
C PRO A 119 -3.00 4.39 7.15
N SER A 120 -2.10 3.57 7.66
CA SER A 120 -2.40 2.19 8.04
C SER A 120 -3.32 2.12 9.26
N LEU A 121 -3.96 0.98 9.46
CA LEU A 121 -4.65 0.65 10.70
C LEU A 121 -3.68 0.65 11.90
N LEU A 122 -2.40 0.31 11.68
CA LEU A 122 -1.37 0.45 12.73
C LEU A 122 -1.20 1.91 13.16
N ASP A 123 -1.12 2.85 12.21
CA ASP A 123 -1.03 4.28 12.53
C ASP A 123 -2.25 4.73 13.35
N LEU A 124 -3.44 4.21 13.03
CA LEU A 124 -4.65 4.50 13.80
C LEU A 124 -4.57 3.92 15.23
N ILE A 125 -4.06 2.70 15.40
CA ILE A 125 -3.84 2.10 16.72
C ILE A 125 -2.87 2.95 17.56
N ILE A 126 -1.80 3.44 16.93
CA ILE A 126 -0.81 4.34 17.55
C ILE A 126 -1.45 5.67 17.93
N ASP A 127 -2.26 6.27 17.06
CA ASP A 127 -2.98 7.53 17.31
C ASP A 127 -3.94 7.42 18.51
N PHE A 128 -4.51 6.24 18.74
CA PHE A 128 -5.30 5.92 19.94
C PHE A 128 -4.47 5.53 21.18
N GLY A 129 -3.14 5.62 21.09
CA GLY A 129 -2.23 5.30 22.19
C GLY A 129 -2.38 3.87 22.68
N TYR A 130 -2.67 2.92 21.79
CA TYR A 130 -2.93 1.51 22.11
C TYR A 130 -4.06 1.29 23.13
N SER A 131 -4.91 2.29 23.36
CA SER A 131 -6.00 2.24 24.35
C SER A 131 -7.31 1.68 23.78
N GLY A 132 -7.28 1.20 22.54
CA GLY A 132 -8.45 0.70 21.80
C GLY A 132 -9.11 1.77 20.94
N ILE A 133 -9.53 1.34 19.74
CA ILE A 133 -10.31 2.14 18.79
C ILE A 133 -11.81 1.92 19.10
N PRO A 134 -12.70 2.92 18.93
CA PRO A 134 -14.14 2.74 19.10
C PRO A 134 -14.69 1.54 18.33
N VAL A 135 -15.49 0.71 19.00
CA VAL A 135 -15.96 -0.57 18.44
C VAL A 135 -16.69 -0.44 17.11
N GLN A 136 -17.43 0.66 16.90
CA GLN A 136 -18.14 0.89 15.64
C GLN A 136 -17.18 1.15 14.47
N THR A 137 -16.07 1.85 14.74
CA THR A 137 -14.99 2.03 13.77
C THR A 137 -14.32 0.69 13.48
N VAL A 138 -14.01 -0.10 14.51
CA VAL A 138 -13.42 -1.45 14.33
C VAL A 138 -14.32 -2.33 13.46
N LYS A 139 -15.62 -2.41 13.75
CA LYS A 139 -16.58 -3.19 12.96
C LYS A 139 -16.59 -2.78 11.49
N ARG A 140 -16.57 -1.47 11.21
CA ARG A 140 -16.56 -0.96 9.83
C ARG A 140 -15.27 -1.33 9.09
N LEU A 141 -14.11 -1.09 9.69
CA LEU A 141 -12.82 -1.37 9.07
C LEU A 141 -12.62 -2.88 8.87
N ALA A 142 -13.03 -3.70 9.84
CA ALA A 142 -13.02 -5.15 9.72
C ALA A 142 -13.94 -5.63 8.59
N LEU A 143 -15.14 -5.06 8.45
CA LEU A 143 -16.04 -5.40 7.36
C LEU A 143 -15.42 -5.11 5.99
N HIS A 144 -14.75 -3.97 5.81
CA HIS A 144 -14.07 -3.67 4.55
C HIS A 144 -12.89 -4.61 4.29
N ALA A 145 -12.07 -4.91 5.30
CA ALA A 145 -10.99 -5.90 5.16
C ALA A 145 -11.53 -7.28 4.77
N LEU A 146 -12.62 -7.73 5.40
CA LEU A 146 -13.29 -9.00 5.07
C LEU A 146 -13.87 -9.01 3.66
N LYS A 147 -14.49 -7.91 3.21
CA LYS A 147 -14.95 -7.78 1.82
C LYS A 147 -13.79 -7.86 0.83
N GLY A 148 -12.66 -7.21 1.13
CA GLY A 148 -11.47 -7.30 0.31
C GLY A 148 -10.90 -8.72 0.25
N LEU A 149 -10.88 -9.44 1.37
CA LEU A 149 -10.45 -10.83 1.42
C LEU A 149 -11.39 -11.74 0.63
N ASP A 150 -12.70 -11.58 0.80
CA ASP A 150 -13.73 -12.33 0.04
C ASP A 150 -13.54 -12.14 -1.46
N PHE A 151 -13.30 -10.91 -1.91
CA PHE A 151 -12.99 -10.62 -3.32
C PHE A 151 -11.69 -11.29 -3.79
N LEU A 152 -10.60 -11.18 -3.02
CA LEU A 152 -9.33 -11.82 -3.35
C LEU A 152 -9.46 -13.35 -3.45
N HIS A 153 -10.20 -13.96 -2.54
CA HIS A 153 -10.38 -15.41 -2.50
C HIS A 153 -11.31 -15.87 -3.62
N SER A 154 -12.55 -15.38 -3.63
CA SER A 154 -13.62 -15.90 -4.47
C SER A 154 -13.52 -15.48 -5.94
N GLN A 155 -13.03 -14.27 -6.22
CA GLN A 155 -13.00 -13.73 -7.59
C GLN A 155 -11.58 -13.72 -8.18
N CYS A 156 -10.56 -13.53 -7.35
CA CYS A 156 -9.17 -13.50 -7.82
C CYS A 156 -8.46 -14.85 -7.67
N GLY A 157 -8.84 -15.73 -6.74
CA GLY A 157 -8.07 -16.93 -6.41
C GLY A 157 -6.69 -16.61 -5.83
N ILE A 158 -6.60 -15.53 -5.06
CA ILE A 158 -5.37 -15.00 -4.44
C ILE A 158 -5.46 -15.15 -2.92
N ILE A 159 -4.40 -15.67 -2.30
CA ILE A 159 -4.22 -15.69 -0.86
C ILE A 159 -3.28 -14.54 -0.48
N HIS A 160 -3.69 -13.65 0.42
CA HIS A 160 -2.86 -12.49 0.80
C HIS A 160 -1.61 -12.87 1.62
N THR A 161 -1.72 -13.90 2.47
CA THR A 161 -0.66 -14.47 3.33
C THR A 161 -0.03 -13.55 4.39
N ASP A 162 -0.29 -12.24 4.41
CA ASP A 162 0.33 -11.28 5.35
C ASP A 162 -0.66 -10.18 5.79
N VAL A 163 -1.88 -10.59 6.15
CA VAL A 163 -2.90 -9.68 6.69
C VAL A 163 -2.51 -9.24 8.10
N LYS A 164 -2.32 -7.93 8.26
CA LYS A 164 -1.94 -7.27 9.52
C LYS A 164 -2.31 -5.78 9.48
N PRO A 165 -2.34 -5.06 10.62
CA PRO A 165 -2.70 -3.64 10.66
C PRO A 165 -1.89 -2.73 9.73
N GLU A 166 -0.64 -3.08 9.44
CA GLU A 166 0.23 -2.36 8.50
C GLU A 166 -0.26 -2.45 7.05
N ASN A 167 -0.89 -3.57 6.68
CA ASN A 167 -1.33 -3.87 5.31
C ASN A 167 -2.84 -3.58 5.10
N VAL A 168 -3.47 -2.89 6.05
CA VAL A 168 -4.84 -2.37 5.93
C VAL A 168 -4.76 -0.85 5.98
N LEU A 169 -4.94 -0.19 4.84
CA LEU A 169 -4.87 1.27 4.75
C LEU A 169 -6.27 1.87 4.72
N LEU A 170 -6.43 3.02 5.37
CA LEU A 170 -7.68 3.74 5.39
C LEU A 170 -7.95 4.39 4.03
N SER A 171 -9.19 4.39 3.56
CA SER A 171 -9.56 5.12 2.35
C SER A 171 -9.47 6.62 2.59
N LEU A 172 -8.91 7.35 1.63
CA LEU A 172 -8.91 8.80 1.68
C LEU A 172 -10.29 9.35 1.25
N PRO A 173 -10.92 10.22 2.05
CA PRO A 173 -12.10 10.93 1.61
C PRO A 173 -11.76 11.86 0.44
N GLU A 174 -12.71 12.06 -0.48
CA GLU A 174 -12.57 12.96 -1.65
C GLU A 174 -12.08 14.37 -1.26
N ALA A 175 -12.62 14.94 -0.17
CA ALA A 175 -12.17 16.23 0.36
C ALA A 175 -10.68 16.24 0.76
N GLY A 176 -10.18 15.10 1.25
CA GLY A 176 -8.77 14.89 1.54
C GLY A 176 -7.91 14.88 0.27
N LEU A 177 -8.36 14.21 -0.79
CA LEU A 177 -7.68 14.24 -2.10
C LEU A 177 -7.63 15.66 -2.69
N GLN A 178 -8.75 16.40 -2.63
CA GLN A 178 -8.85 17.74 -3.23
C GLN A 178 -7.99 18.79 -2.51
N ALA A 179 -7.71 18.62 -1.21
CA ALA A 179 -6.84 19.53 -0.46
C ALA A 179 -5.33 19.29 -0.72
N MET A 180 -4.96 18.13 -1.29
CA MET A 180 -3.55 17.74 -1.50
C MET A 180 -2.81 18.68 -2.48
N PRO A 181 -3.34 19.03 -3.67
CA PRO A 181 -2.60 19.81 -4.65
C PRO A 181 -2.27 21.23 -4.15
N SER A 182 -3.12 21.79 -3.29
CA SER A 182 -2.95 23.13 -2.70
C SER A 182 -2.00 23.19 -1.51
N THR A 183 -1.84 22.11 -0.75
CA THR A 183 -1.04 22.10 0.49
C THR A 183 0.29 21.37 0.35
N GLY A 184 0.46 20.58 -0.72
CA GLY A 184 1.57 19.66 -0.89
C GLY A 184 1.29 18.32 -0.21
N ILE A 185 2.27 17.77 0.51
CA ILE A 185 2.07 16.58 1.34
C ILE A 185 1.20 17.01 2.52
N PRO A 186 0.06 16.35 2.80
CA PRO A 186 -0.69 16.68 4.00
C PRO A 186 0.20 16.60 5.23
N ALA A 187 0.04 17.55 6.15
CA ALA A 187 0.83 17.62 7.38
C ALA A 187 0.80 16.30 8.20
N TRP A 188 -0.22 15.46 8.01
CA TRP A 188 -0.35 14.17 8.68
C TRP A 188 0.45 13.02 8.04
N TRP A 189 1.05 13.23 6.86
CA TRP A 189 2.01 12.33 6.20
C TRP A 189 3.46 12.74 6.38
N ALA A 190 3.72 14.03 6.64
CA ALA A 190 5.01 14.44 7.14
C ALA A 190 5.24 13.60 8.39
N LYS A 191 6.19 12.65 8.32
CA LYS A 191 6.48 11.70 9.40
C LYS A 191 6.40 12.48 10.71
N ASN A 192 5.40 12.17 11.53
CA ASN A 192 5.57 12.36 12.96
C ASN A 192 6.76 11.48 13.28
N SER A 193 7.93 12.12 13.34
CA SER A 193 9.16 11.50 13.78
C SER A 193 8.79 10.74 15.04
N LEU A 194 9.05 9.42 15.05
CA LEU A 194 8.85 8.49 16.17
C LEU A 194 9.53 8.92 17.49
N HIS A 195 9.99 10.17 17.56
CA HIS A 195 10.76 10.79 18.62
C HIS A 195 9.94 11.56 19.65
N ASN A 196 8.64 11.81 19.44
CA ASN A 196 7.84 12.47 20.49
C ASN A 196 7.01 11.45 21.29
N LYS A 197 7.67 10.74 22.21
CA LYS A 197 7.08 9.77 23.15
C LYS A 197 6.32 10.44 24.33
N GLN A 198 5.94 11.71 24.22
CA GLN A 198 5.29 12.43 25.32
C GLN A 198 3.94 12.98 24.88
N GLY A 199 2.87 12.39 25.42
CA GLY A 199 1.53 12.94 25.37
C GLY A 199 0.55 12.10 24.56
N ALA A 200 -0.18 11.23 25.26
CA ALA A 200 -1.43 10.68 24.77
C ALA A 200 -2.40 11.80 24.29
N ARG A 201 -3.22 11.48 23.29
CA ARG A 201 -4.38 12.25 22.80
C ARG A 201 -4.12 13.55 22.00
N LYS A 202 -3.19 13.53 21.05
CA LYS A 202 -3.34 14.40 19.87
C LYS A 202 -3.51 13.51 18.66
N LEU A 203 -4.77 13.23 18.30
CA LEU A 203 -5.10 12.86 16.93
C LEU A 203 -4.40 13.87 16.02
N ARG A 204 -3.68 13.38 15.00
CA ARG A 204 -2.99 14.24 14.04
C ARG A 204 -3.95 15.36 13.58
N PRO A 205 -3.56 16.65 13.59
CA PRO A 205 -4.45 17.72 13.14
C PRO A 205 -5.06 17.40 11.77
N GLY A 206 -6.39 17.39 11.66
CA GLY A 206 -7.14 16.98 10.46
C GLY A 206 -7.75 15.57 10.51
N TRP A 207 -7.36 14.70 11.46
CA TRP A 207 -7.92 13.35 11.62
C TRP A 207 -9.22 13.28 12.42
N THR A 208 -9.43 14.22 13.35
CA THR A 208 -10.68 14.33 14.12
C THR A 208 -11.89 14.37 13.19
N TRP A 209 -11.83 15.12 12.10
CA TRP A 209 -12.94 15.23 11.14
C TRP A 209 -13.29 13.91 10.44
N SER A 210 -12.31 13.13 9.97
CA SER A 210 -12.57 11.84 9.30
C SER A 210 -12.98 10.73 10.27
N LEU A 211 -12.51 10.79 11.52
CA LEU A 211 -12.94 9.88 12.59
C LEU A 211 -14.36 10.20 13.10
N GLU A 212 -14.73 11.49 13.11
CA GLU A 212 -16.06 11.97 13.55
C GLU A 212 -17.15 11.76 12.50
N THR A 213 -16.82 11.78 11.20
CA THR A 213 -17.80 11.71 10.10
C THR A 213 -18.25 10.31 9.71
N ALA A 214 -17.77 9.25 10.39
CA ALA A 214 -18.23 7.87 10.18
C ALA A 214 -18.10 7.33 8.73
N GLN A 215 -17.23 7.92 7.90
CA GLN A 215 -17.01 7.55 6.49
C GLN A 215 -15.68 6.82 6.22
N LEU A 216 -15.05 6.28 7.27
CA LEU A 216 -13.77 5.58 7.13
C LEU A 216 -13.91 4.27 6.35
N GLY A 217 -13.42 4.28 5.12
CA GLY A 217 -13.15 3.09 4.31
C GLY A 217 -11.83 2.43 4.71
N ALA A 218 -11.63 1.17 4.32
CA ALA A 218 -10.33 0.52 4.38
C ALA A 218 -10.11 -0.34 3.16
N LYS A 219 -8.84 -0.49 2.76
CA LYS A 219 -8.42 -1.35 1.66
C LYS A 219 -7.24 -2.21 2.08
N LEU A 220 -7.22 -3.44 1.58
CA LEU A 220 -6.06 -4.32 1.64
C LEU A 220 -5.00 -3.84 0.65
N VAL A 221 -3.74 -3.85 1.09
CA VAL A 221 -2.59 -3.42 0.28
C VAL A 221 -1.45 -4.42 0.41
N ASP A 222 -0.40 -4.22 -0.40
CA ASP A 222 0.84 -5.00 -0.37
C ASP A 222 0.65 -6.49 -0.67
N LEU A 223 0.46 -6.79 -1.96
CA LEU A 223 0.39 -8.15 -2.47
C LEU A 223 1.77 -8.78 -2.72
N GLY A 224 2.86 -8.17 -2.22
CA GLY A 224 4.23 -8.65 -2.45
C GLY A 224 4.55 -9.99 -1.77
N ASN A 225 3.79 -10.38 -0.75
CA ASN A 225 3.88 -11.70 -0.10
C ASN A 225 2.74 -12.65 -0.51
N SER A 226 1.78 -12.18 -1.30
CA SER A 226 0.61 -12.94 -1.70
C SER A 226 0.98 -14.05 -2.68
N CYS A 227 0.09 -15.03 -2.84
CA CYS A 227 0.25 -16.10 -3.82
C CYS A 227 -1.09 -16.52 -4.42
N LEU A 228 -1.06 -17.33 -5.47
CA LEU A 228 -2.27 -17.95 -6.00
C LEU A 228 -2.64 -19.17 -5.18
N GLU A 229 -3.93 -19.42 -5.00
CA GLU A 229 -4.43 -20.58 -4.24
C GLU A 229 -3.92 -21.92 -4.79
N LEU A 230 -3.76 -22.03 -6.11
CA LEU A 230 -3.23 -23.24 -6.76
C LEU A 230 -1.70 -23.21 -6.95
N HIS A 231 -1.02 -22.14 -6.54
CA HIS A 231 0.42 -21.98 -6.73
C HIS A 231 1.06 -21.16 -5.61
N HIS A 232 1.51 -21.87 -4.57
CA HIS A 232 2.17 -21.32 -3.40
C HIS A 232 3.64 -20.98 -3.68
N TYR A 233 4.07 -19.78 -3.31
CA TYR A 233 5.47 -19.34 -3.46
C TYR A 233 6.36 -19.72 -2.26
N SER A 234 5.77 -19.92 -1.07
CA SER A 234 6.50 -20.20 0.17
C SER A 234 5.56 -20.81 1.22
N GLU A 235 6.05 -21.78 1.99
CA GLU A 235 5.36 -22.29 3.18
C GLU A 235 5.57 -21.40 4.42
N LYS A 236 6.58 -20.52 4.38
CA LYS A 236 6.86 -19.57 5.45
C LYS A 236 6.12 -18.27 5.18
N ILE A 237 4.88 -18.20 5.66
CA ILE A 237 3.99 -17.04 5.50
C ILE A 237 3.55 -16.46 6.84
N GLN A 238 2.81 -15.34 6.78
CA GLN A 238 2.23 -14.60 7.89
C GLN A 238 3.24 -13.99 8.86
N THR A 239 2.93 -12.79 9.36
CA THR A 239 3.64 -12.19 10.49
C THR A 239 3.30 -12.97 11.78
N ILE A 240 4.24 -13.08 12.73
CA ILE A 240 4.21 -14.07 13.83
C ILE A 240 2.89 -14.04 14.62
N GLU A 241 2.45 -12.85 15.02
CA GLU A 241 1.26 -12.62 15.84
C GLU A 241 -0.05 -12.96 15.10
N TYR A 242 0.00 -13.02 13.77
CA TYR A 242 -1.14 -13.26 12.87
C TYR A 242 -1.05 -14.64 12.19
N ARG A 243 -0.05 -15.45 12.56
CA ARG A 243 0.18 -16.75 11.92
C ARG A 243 -0.85 -17.77 12.38
N SER A 244 -1.46 -18.42 11.40
CA SER A 244 -2.48 -19.44 11.58
C SER A 244 -1.88 -20.77 12.08
N PRO A 245 -2.65 -21.59 12.81
CA PRO A 245 -2.18 -22.88 13.32
C PRO A 245 -1.67 -23.82 12.22
N GLU A 246 -2.33 -23.87 11.07
CA GLU A 246 -1.99 -24.74 9.94
C GLU A 246 -0.60 -24.44 9.37
N VAL A 247 -0.19 -23.17 9.34
CA VAL A 247 1.18 -22.76 8.98
C VAL A 247 2.17 -23.11 10.09
N VAL A 248 1.77 -23.00 11.36
CA VAL A 248 2.63 -23.37 12.50
C VAL A 248 2.94 -24.86 12.52
N ILE A 249 1.95 -25.71 12.23
CA ILE A 249 2.11 -27.17 12.23
C ILE A 249 2.54 -27.74 10.87
N GLY A 250 2.54 -26.91 9.81
CA GLY A 250 2.92 -27.32 8.46
C GLY A 250 1.93 -28.27 7.78
N SER A 251 0.63 -28.09 8.02
CA SER A 251 -0.43 -28.95 7.44
C SER A 251 -0.91 -28.50 6.05
N GLY A 252 -0.21 -27.55 5.42
CA GLY A 252 -0.69 -26.81 4.25
C GLY A 252 -1.64 -25.67 4.63
N TYR A 253 -1.75 -24.67 3.76
CA TYR A 253 -2.60 -23.48 3.96
C TYR A 253 -3.49 -23.23 2.73
N GLY A 254 -4.55 -22.43 2.87
CA GLY A 254 -5.49 -22.15 1.80
C GLY A 254 -6.46 -21.02 2.15
N THR A 255 -7.45 -20.77 1.29
CA THR A 255 -8.60 -19.93 1.64
C THR A 255 -9.60 -20.71 2.52
N PRO A 256 -10.44 -20.05 3.34
CA PRO A 256 -11.38 -20.71 4.26
C PRO A 256 -12.50 -21.53 3.59
#